data_AF-A0A7J5EAD6-F1
#
_entry.id   AF-A0A7J5EAD6-F1
#
_cell.length_a   1.000
_cell.length_b   1.000
_cell.length_c   1.000
_cell.angle_alpha   90.00
_cell.angle_beta   90.00
_cell.angle_gamma   90.00
#
_symmetry.space_group_name_H-M   'P 1'
#
loop_
_entity.id
_entity.type
_entity.pdbx_description
1 polymer ?
#
loop_
_entity_poly.entity_id
_entity_poly.type
_entity_poly.pdbx_seq_one_letter_code
_entity_poly.pdbx_strand_id
1 'polypeptide(L)'
;GGREGINKSHYLGAVYGMERMMGRADTPVRRVLNYASDNFATHLPIIYVLTVVGKDENNKLVLRGLYIGDDFECFKLAAELSLKVNFIMLEKPLKKVVCYLDPHEFKSTWLGNKSVYRTRMAIDDGGELIVLAPGLKEFGEDKGIDKLIRKYGYLTTPEILKLVDQNEDLKNNLSAAAHLIHGSSENRFTITYCPGYITKEEIESVNFNYASLDEMMKNYNPEKLKDGINIMPDGEEIFYISNPALGLWSFKERFI
;
A
#
# COMPACT_ATOMS: atom_id res chain seq x y z
N GLY A 1 11.32 21.34 -1.68
CA GLY A 1 10.24 20.71 -2.44
C GLY A 1 10.76 20.14 -3.75
N GLY A 2 9.89 19.90 -4.74
CA GLY A 2 10.28 19.41 -6.07
C GLY A 2 10.66 17.92 -6.12
N ARG A 3 11.02 17.45 -7.32
CA ARG A 3 11.32 16.03 -7.62
C ARG A 3 12.35 15.43 -6.66
N GLU A 4 13.42 16.15 -6.35
CA GLU A 4 14.46 15.69 -5.44
C GLU A 4 13.92 15.47 -4.02
N GLY A 5 13.16 16.44 -3.49
CA GLY A 5 12.55 16.34 -2.17
C GLY A 5 11.55 15.19 -2.07
N ILE A 6 10.74 15.00 -3.13
CA ILE A 6 9.79 13.88 -3.24
C ILE A 6 10.53 12.54 -3.25
N ASN A 7 11.55 12.40 -4.09
CA ASN A 7 12.32 11.16 -4.21
C ASN A 7 13.00 10.78 -2.88
N LYS A 8 13.65 11.75 -2.23
CA LYS A 8 14.35 11.51 -0.96
C LYS A 8 13.39 11.20 0.18
N SER A 9 12.24 11.87 0.26
CA SER A 9 11.27 11.63 1.32
C SER A 9 10.56 10.29 1.18
N HIS A 10 10.22 9.86 -0.05
CA HIS A 10 9.68 8.51 -0.30
C HIS A 10 10.66 7.43 0.14
N TYR A 11 11.93 7.58 -0.24
CA TYR A 11 12.97 6.63 0.12
C TYR A 11 13.25 6.58 1.62
N LEU A 12 13.27 7.74 2.29
CA LEU A 12 13.35 7.80 3.76
C LEU A 12 12.23 6.99 4.42
N GLY A 13 10.99 7.12 3.91
CA GLY A 13 9.85 6.34 4.41
C GLY A 13 10.04 4.84 4.23
N ALA A 14 10.48 4.42 3.03
CA ALA A 14 10.76 3.03 2.72
C ALA A 14 11.84 2.42 3.63
N VAL A 15 12.97 3.12 3.78
CA VAL A 15 14.11 2.68 4.60
C VAL A 15 13.75 2.61 6.09
N TYR A 16 12.88 3.51 6.56
CA TYR A 16 12.41 3.49 7.94
C TYR A 16 11.55 2.26 8.27
N GLY A 17 10.85 1.72 7.27
CA GLY A 17 10.06 0.49 7.35
C GLY A 17 8.55 0.73 7.46
N MET A 18 7.78 0.00 6.64
CA MET A 18 6.34 0.21 6.52
C MET A 18 5.57 -0.13 7.80
N GLU A 19 5.93 -1.22 8.49
CA GLU A 19 5.35 -1.60 9.78
C GLU A 19 5.57 -0.54 10.86
N ARG A 20 6.62 0.27 10.72
CA ARG A 20 6.92 1.35 11.69
C ARG A 20 6.22 2.65 11.37
N MET A 21 5.76 2.84 10.14
CA MET A 21 5.28 4.12 9.62
C MET A 21 3.77 4.15 9.41
N MET A 22 3.19 3.06 8.91
CA MET A 22 1.80 3.02 8.48
C MET A 22 0.83 3.26 9.64
N GLY A 23 -0.10 4.19 9.46
CA GLY A 23 -1.11 4.54 10.47
C GLY A 23 -0.57 5.38 11.63
N ARG A 24 0.68 5.85 11.58
CA ARG A 24 1.28 6.69 12.62
C ARG A 24 1.43 8.14 12.13
N ALA A 25 0.98 9.09 12.95
CA ALA A 25 1.04 10.51 12.60
C ALA A 25 2.47 11.07 12.67
N ASP A 26 3.29 10.59 13.61
CA ASP A 26 4.67 11.02 13.77
C ASP A 26 5.63 10.03 13.11
N THR A 27 6.24 10.45 12.01
CA THR A 27 7.15 9.64 11.19
C THR A 27 8.33 10.50 10.72
N PRO A 28 9.48 9.90 10.35
CA PRO A 28 10.62 10.68 9.84
C PRO A 28 10.25 11.57 8.65
N VAL A 29 9.41 11.07 7.74
CA VAL A 29 8.92 11.85 6.59
C VAL A 29 8.08 13.04 7.06
N ARG A 30 7.17 12.84 8.02
CA ARG A 30 6.36 13.92 8.57
C ARG A 30 7.21 14.96 9.29
N ARG A 31 8.22 14.54 10.07
CA ARG A 31 9.17 15.43 10.76
C ARG A 31 9.96 16.28 9.78
N VAL A 32 10.44 15.71 8.67
CA VAL A 32 11.11 16.48 7.61
C VAL A 32 10.20 17.55 7.02
N LEU A 33 8.93 17.20 6.75
CA LEU A 33 7.96 18.15 6.21
C LEU A 33 7.61 19.26 7.22
N ASN A 34 7.46 18.92 8.51
CA ASN A 34 7.23 19.91 9.57
C ASN A 34 8.42 20.86 9.68
N TYR A 35 9.64 20.31 9.78
CA TYR A 35 10.85 21.12 9.82
C TYR A 35 10.96 22.06 8.61
N ALA A 36 10.63 21.57 7.41
CA ALA A 36 10.61 22.40 6.21
C ALA A 36 9.59 23.54 6.30
N SER A 37 8.39 23.25 6.80
CA SER A 37 7.34 24.24 7.03
C SER A 37 7.80 25.32 8.00
N ASP A 38 8.25 24.90 9.18
CA ASP A 38 8.57 25.76 10.32
C ASP A 38 9.80 26.65 10.08
N ASN A 39 10.74 26.21 9.24
CA ASN A 39 12.02 26.91 9.05
C ASN A 39 12.16 27.61 7.70
N PHE A 40 11.45 27.15 6.66
CA PHE A 40 11.65 27.67 5.30
C PHE A 40 10.37 28.15 4.62
N ALA A 41 9.19 27.84 5.16
CA ALA A 41 7.91 28.18 4.55
C ALA A 41 7.10 29.23 5.33
N THR A 42 7.63 29.79 6.41
CA THR A 42 6.91 30.73 7.30
C THR A 42 6.47 32.03 6.62
N HIS A 43 7.11 32.39 5.51
CA HIS A 43 6.73 33.54 4.69
C HIS A 43 5.56 33.25 3.74
N LEU A 44 5.13 31.98 3.64
CA LEU A 44 4.00 31.55 2.81
C LEU A 44 2.75 31.44 3.68
N PRO A 45 1.57 31.92 3.23
CA PRO A 45 0.32 31.80 3.97
C PRO A 45 -0.30 30.40 3.79
N ILE A 46 0.34 29.37 4.35
CA ILE A 46 -0.11 27.98 4.19
C ILE A 46 -1.26 27.69 5.16
N ILE A 47 -2.42 27.31 4.62
CA ILE A 47 -3.55 26.78 5.38
C ILE A 47 -3.83 25.36 4.90
N TYR A 48 -3.90 24.42 5.82
CA TYR A 48 -4.32 23.06 5.56
C TYR A 48 -5.84 22.94 5.66
N VAL A 49 -6.43 22.28 4.67
CA VAL A 49 -7.84 21.86 4.66
C VAL A 49 -7.85 20.35 4.53
N LEU A 50 -8.00 19.66 5.66
CA LEU A 50 -7.87 18.20 5.76
C LEU A 50 -9.24 17.57 5.92
N THR A 51 -9.59 16.68 4.99
CA THR A 51 -10.81 15.89 5.05
C THR A 51 -10.50 14.46 5.47
N VAL A 52 -11.23 13.96 6.46
CA VAL A 52 -11.21 12.54 6.81
C VAL A 52 -12.46 11.92 6.21
N VAL A 53 -12.27 10.95 5.31
CA VAL A 53 -13.35 10.26 4.62
C VAL A 53 -13.33 8.79 5.03
N GLY A 54 -14.49 8.23 5.32
CA GLY A 54 -14.65 6.83 5.70
C GLY A 54 -16.03 6.31 5.35
N LYS A 55 -16.21 4.98 5.40
CA LYS A 55 -17.50 4.36 5.14
C LYS A 55 -18.42 4.52 6.36
N ASP A 56 -19.69 4.83 6.14
CA ASP A 56 -20.76 4.81 7.15
C ASP A 56 -21.29 3.38 7.41
N GLU A 57 -22.28 3.25 8.29
CA GLU A 57 -22.97 1.98 8.59
C GLU A 57 -23.68 1.34 7.38
N ASN A 58 -23.95 2.13 6.34
CA ASN A 58 -24.54 1.68 5.07
C ASN A 58 -23.47 1.44 3.99
N ASN A 59 -22.19 1.39 4.36
CA ASN A 59 -21.04 1.17 3.47
C ASN A 59 -20.84 2.30 2.43
N LYS A 60 -21.41 3.49 2.64
CA LYS A 60 -21.25 4.67 1.78
C LYS A 60 -20.11 5.55 2.26
N LEU A 61 -19.32 6.11 1.33
CA LEU A 61 -18.26 7.07 1.66
C LEU A 61 -18.88 8.39 2.11
N VAL A 62 -18.51 8.83 3.32
CA VAL A 62 -18.97 10.08 3.92
C VAL A 62 -17.80 10.87 4.51
N LEU A 63 -17.96 12.19 4.62
CA LEU A 63 -17.05 13.04 5.36
C LEU A 63 -17.20 12.75 6.86
N ARG A 64 -16.15 12.21 7.48
CA ARG A 64 -16.07 11.94 8.93
C ARG A 64 -15.58 13.15 9.71
N GLY A 65 -14.77 14.00 9.11
CA GLY A 65 -14.29 15.23 9.73
C GLY A 65 -13.62 16.19 8.74
N LEU A 66 -13.68 17.48 9.08
CA LEU A 66 -13.03 18.57 8.37
C LEU A 66 -12.19 19.35 9.39
N TYR A 67 -10.88 19.43 9.15
CA TYR A 67 -9.93 20.14 10.00
C TYR A 67 -9.28 21.23 9.16
N ILE A 68 -9.33 22.46 9.67
CA ILE A 68 -8.78 23.64 9.02
C ILE A 68 -7.85 24.32 10.02
N GLY A 69 -6.60 24.51 9.62
CA GLY A 69 -5.56 25.09 10.47
C GLY A 69 -4.26 25.23 9.69
N ASP A 70 -3.25 25.83 10.30
CA ASP A 70 -1.98 26.19 9.68
C ASP A 70 -0.77 25.49 10.32
N ASP A 71 -1.02 24.56 11.24
CA ASP A 71 0.02 23.93 12.05
C ASP A 71 -0.05 22.39 12.07
N PHE A 72 0.84 21.80 12.87
CA PHE A 72 0.90 20.35 13.05
C PHE A 72 -0.27 19.78 13.85
N GLU A 73 -0.87 20.55 14.77
CA GLU A 73 -2.02 20.09 15.55
C GLU A 73 -3.20 19.76 14.63
N CYS A 74 -3.46 20.60 13.63
CA CYS A 74 -4.47 20.33 12.59
C CYS A 74 -4.28 18.95 11.92
N PHE A 75 -3.05 18.64 11.50
CA PHE A 75 -2.72 17.34 10.92
C PHE A 75 -2.89 16.19 11.92
N LYS A 76 -2.42 16.38 13.16
CA LYS A 76 -2.50 15.37 14.22
C LYS A 76 -3.94 14.99 14.52
N LEU A 77 -4.84 15.96 14.69
CA LEU A 77 -6.26 15.72 14.95
C LEU A 77 -6.95 14.97 13.79
N ALA A 78 -6.66 15.36 12.55
CA ALA A 78 -7.17 14.65 11.36
C ALA A 78 -6.65 13.21 11.29
N ALA A 79 -5.36 12.99 11.58
CA ALA A 79 -4.75 11.66 11.59
C ALA A 79 -5.32 10.77 12.71
N GLU A 80 -5.58 11.30 13.91
CA GLU A 80 -6.21 10.59 15.02
C GLU A 80 -7.64 10.15 14.68
N LEU A 81 -8.43 11.00 14.00
CA LEU A 81 -9.74 10.58 13.51
C LEU A 81 -9.62 9.53 12.40
N SER A 82 -8.70 9.71 11.45
CA SER A 82 -8.47 8.73 10.38
C SER A 82 -8.09 7.36 10.94
N LEU A 83 -7.25 7.30 11.97
CA LEU A 83 -6.92 6.06 12.66
C LEU A 83 -8.17 5.36 13.23
N LYS A 84 -9.13 6.12 13.76
CA LYS A 84 -10.38 5.54 14.31
C LYS A 84 -11.33 5.01 13.24
N VAL A 85 -11.35 5.61 12.04
CA VAL A 85 -12.40 5.33 11.03
C VAL A 85 -11.90 4.62 9.78
N ASN A 86 -10.59 4.58 9.53
CA ASN A 86 -9.97 3.93 8.36
C ASN A 86 -9.11 2.71 8.73
N PHE A 87 -8.91 2.44 10.02
CA PHE A 87 -8.07 1.35 10.47
C PHE A 87 -8.92 0.18 10.96
N ILE A 88 -8.67 -1.01 10.43
CA ILE A 88 -9.31 -2.26 10.84
C ILE A 88 -8.31 -3.03 11.69
N MET A 89 -8.56 -3.01 13.01
CA MET A 89 -7.75 -3.74 13.98
C MET A 89 -8.31 -5.15 14.18
N LEU A 90 -7.53 -6.16 13.83
CA LEU A 90 -7.88 -7.57 13.92
C LEU A 90 -7.40 -8.16 15.25
N GLU A 91 -8.12 -9.17 15.73
CA GLU A 91 -7.75 -9.91 16.94
C GLU A 91 -6.61 -10.90 16.70
N LYS A 92 -6.45 -11.42 15.47
CA LYS A 92 -5.45 -12.42 15.09
C LYS A 92 -4.87 -12.09 13.71
N PRO A 93 -3.62 -12.50 13.43
CA PRO A 93 -3.06 -12.39 12.09
C PRO A 93 -3.82 -13.27 11.09
N LEU A 94 -3.81 -12.86 9.82
CA LEU A 94 -4.52 -13.50 8.72
C LEU A 94 -3.63 -14.47 7.98
N LYS A 95 -4.09 -15.72 7.81
CA LYS A 95 -3.36 -16.74 7.04
C LYS A 95 -3.52 -16.58 5.53
N LYS A 96 -4.70 -16.14 5.07
CA LYS A 96 -5.01 -15.96 3.65
C LYS A 96 -5.87 -14.71 3.45
N VAL A 97 -5.40 -13.82 2.59
CA VAL A 97 -6.08 -12.59 2.21
C VAL A 97 -6.35 -12.61 0.71
N VAL A 98 -7.58 -12.31 0.32
CA VAL A 98 -7.95 -12.09 -1.08
C VAL A 98 -8.32 -10.63 -1.24
N CYS A 99 -7.56 -9.90 -2.06
CA CYS A 99 -7.80 -8.50 -2.35
C CYS A 99 -8.23 -8.33 -3.80
N TYR A 100 -9.38 -7.70 -4.01
CA TYR A 100 -9.86 -7.32 -5.32
C TYR A 100 -9.42 -5.90 -5.68
N LEU A 101 -9.01 -5.73 -6.93
CA LEU A 101 -8.63 -4.45 -7.50
C LEU A 101 -9.63 -4.06 -8.60
N ASP A 102 -10.39 -2.98 -8.38
CA ASP A 102 -11.30 -2.43 -9.38
C ASP A 102 -10.56 -2.11 -10.70
N PRO A 103 -11.02 -2.62 -11.85
CA PRO A 103 -10.31 -2.48 -13.11
C PRO A 103 -10.25 -1.04 -13.66
N HIS A 104 -11.12 -0.14 -13.19
CA HIS A 104 -11.11 1.27 -13.58
C HIS A 104 -10.08 2.07 -12.78
N GLU A 105 -9.87 1.71 -11.50
CA GLU A 105 -8.94 2.39 -10.60
C GLU A 105 -7.51 1.83 -10.71
N PHE A 106 -7.35 0.50 -10.72
CA PHE A 106 -6.07 -0.16 -10.51
C PHE A 106 -5.51 -0.76 -11.80
N LYS A 107 -4.84 0.08 -12.58
CA LYS A 107 -4.27 -0.31 -13.89
C LYS A 107 -2.80 -0.71 -13.84
N SER A 108 -2.11 -0.37 -12.75
CA SER A 108 -0.68 -0.63 -12.56
C SER A 108 -0.39 -1.26 -11.20
N THR A 109 0.76 -1.93 -11.03
CA THR A 109 1.22 -2.37 -9.71
C THR A 109 1.58 -1.18 -8.81
N TRP A 110 1.91 -0.03 -9.39
CA TRP A 110 2.11 1.23 -8.66
C TRP A 110 0.90 1.58 -7.79
N LEU A 111 -0.30 1.45 -8.35
CA LEU A 111 -1.56 1.63 -7.62
C LEU A 111 -1.98 0.36 -6.88
N GLY A 112 -1.87 -0.79 -7.55
CA GLY A 112 -2.35 -2.09 -7.08
C GLY A 112 -1.66 -2.59 -5.83
N ASN A 113 -0.39 -2.25 -5.61
CA ASN A 113 0.36 -2.64 -4.42
C ASN A 113 -0.16 -1.99 -3.13
N LYS A 114 -1.16 -1.09 -3.20
CA LYS A 114 -2.00 -0.75 -2.04
C LYS A 114 -2.52 -2.01 -1.35
N SER A 115 -2.84 -3.06 -2.11
CA SER A 115 -3.20 -4.38 -1.59
C SER A 115 -2.13 -5.00 -0.70
N VAL A 116 -0.84 -4.78 -1.00
CA VAL A 116 0.30 -5.31 -0.24
C VAL A 116 0.55 -4.47 1.01
N TYR A 117 0.95 -3.21 0.85
CA TYR A 117 1.45 -2.43 1.99
C TYR A 117 0.37 -2.02 2.98
N ARG A 118 -0.92 -2.03 2.61
CA ARG A 118 -2.01 -1.77 3.55
C ARG A 118 -2.49 -3.02 4.29
N THR A 119 -2.11 -4.21 3.85
CA THR A 119 -2.54 -5.47 4.50
C THR A 119 -1.38 -6.18 5.19
N ARG A 120 -0.12 -5.90 4.85
CA ARG A 120 1.07 -6.56 5.41
C ARG A 120 1.17 -6.62 6.93
N MET A 121 0.56 -5.67 7.65
CA MET A 121 0.53 -5.69 9.11
C MET A 121 -0.49 -6.68 9.66
N ALA A 122 -1.54 -7.01 8.90
CA ALA A 122 -2.54 -8.01 9.23
C ALA A 122 -2.14 -9.44 8.82
N ILE A 123 -1.32 -9.63 7.78
CA ILE A 123 -0.96 -10.96 7.28
C ILE A 123 0.05 -11.64 8.18
N ASP A 124 -0.19 -12.92 8.50
CA ASP A 124 0.72 -13.75 9.29
C ASP A 124 2.04 -14.01 8.57
N ASP A 125 3.09 -14.31 9.32
CA ASP A 125 4.31 -14.83 8.70
C ASP A 125 4.03 -16.26 8.19
N GLY A 126 4.41 -16.54 6.94
CA GLY A 126 3.98 -17.73 6.19
C GLY A 126 2.56 -17.64 5.59
N GLY A 127 1.88 -16.50 5.73
CA GLY A 127 0.57 -16.27 5.13
C GLY A 127 0.61 -16.06 3.60
N GLU A 128 -0.57 -15.86 3.02
CA GLU A 128 -0.75 -15.65 1.58
C GLU A 128 -1.62 -14.42 1.29
N LEU A 129 -1.17 -13.61 0.33
CA LEU A 129 -1.96 -12.54 -0.29
C LEU A 129 -2.24 -12.91 -1.76
N ILE A 130 -3.52 -13.04 -2.11
CA ILE A 130 -3.99 -13.20 -3.48
C ILE A 130 -4.55 -11.85 -3.94
N VAL A 131 -4.04 -11.34 -5.06
CA VAL A 131 -4.48 -10.07 -5.64
C VAL A 131 -5.22 -10.34 -6.95
N LEU A 132 -6.54 -10.20 -6.94
CA LEU A 132 -7.40 -10.29 -8.13
C LEU A 132 -7.35 -8.96 -8.88
N ALA A 133 -6.65 -8.93 -10.01
CA ALA A 133 -6.26 -7.70 -10.70
C ALA A 133 -6.75 -7.65 -12.16
N PRO A 134 -8.07 -7.63 -12.40
CA PRO A 134 -8.65 -7.66 -13.75
C PRO A 134 -8.21 -6.49 -14.65
N GLY A 135 -7.91 -5.32 -14.08
CA GLY A 135 -7.48 -4.13 -14.84
C GLY A 135 -5.97 -3.98 -15.02
N LEU A 136 -5.15 -4.88 -14.45
CA LEU A 136 -3.70 -4.70 -14.41
C LEU A 136 -3.08 -4.90 -15.79
N LYS A 137 -2.44 -3.85 -16.31
CA LYS A 137 -1.85 -3.80 -17.66
C LYS A 137 -0.42 -3.27 -17.71
N GLU A 138 0.09 -2.73 -16.61
CA GLU A 138 1.47 -2.21 -16.50
C GLU A 138 1.97 -2.30 -15.05
N PHE A 139 3.26 -2.07 -14.82
CA PHE A 139 3.85 -2.07 -13.48
C PHE A 139 3.95 -0.65 -12.92
N GLY A 140 4.46 0.30 -13.71
CA GLY A 140 4.62 1.71 -13.35
C GLY A 140 3.60 2.64 -14.02
N GLU A 141 3.41 3.85 -13.48
CA GLU A 141 2.53 4.88 -14.07
C GLU A 141 3.17 5.63 -15.26
N ASP A 142 4.48 5.48 -15.43
CA ASP A 142 5.22 5.98 -16.59
C ASP A 142 6.23 4.94 -17.07
N LYS A 143 6.66 5.07 -18.33
CA LYS A 143 7.56 4.10 -18.98
C LYS A 143 8.91 3.96 -18.28
N GLY A 144 9.40 5.01 -17.61
CA GLY A 144 10.66 4.98 -16.88
C GLY A 144 10.54 4.15 -15.61
N ILE A 145 9.52 4.43 -14.79
CA ILE A 145 9.22 3.65 -13.58
C ILE A 145 8.87 2.20 -13.93
N ASP A 146 8.05 1.97 -14.95
CA ASP A 146 7.67 0.64 -15.40
C ASP A 146 8.89 -0.21 -15.76
N LYS A 147 9.83 0.36 -16.53
CA LYS A 147 11.10 -0.29 -16.88
C LYS A 147 11.94 -0.63 -15.65
N LEU A 148 12.00 0.27 -14.65
CA LEU A 148 12.75 0.02 -13.42
C LEU A 148 12.12 -1.11 -12.60
N ILE A 149 10.79 -1.14 -12.47
CA ILE A 149 10.10 -2.21 -11.75
C ILE A 149 10.36 -3.56 -12.42
N ARG A 150 10.21 -3.64 -13.75
CA ARG A 150 10.50 -4.85 -14.52
C ARG A 150 11.96 -5.30 -14.42
N LYS A 151 12.90 -4.35 -14.30
CA LYS A 151 14.33 -4.64 -14.22
C LYS A 151 14.74 -5.21 -12.85
N TYR A 152 14.19 -4.66 -11.78
CA TYR A 152 14.66 -4.94 -10.41
C TYR A 152 13.76 -5.87 -9.62
N GLY A 153 12.45 -5.90 -9.94
CA GLY A 153 11.46 -6.67 -9.20
C GLY A 153 11.27 -6.20 -7.75
N TYR A 154 10.32 -6.81 -7.07
CA TYR A 154 10.01 -6.55 -5.67
C TYR A 154 10.85 -7.45 -4.77
N LEU A 155 11.87 -6.89 -4.13
CA LEU A 155 12.83 -7.60 -3.28
C LEU A 155 12.82 -7.07 -1.84
N THR A 156 13.55 -7.71 -0.93
CA THR A 156 13.64 -7.23 0.45
C THR A 156 14.34 -5.88 0.54
N THR A 157 14.11 -5.16 1.64
CA THR A 157 14.74 -3.86 1.88
C THR A 157 16.27 -3.93 1.74
N PRO A 158 17.01 -4.87 2.39
CA PRO A 158 18.46 -4.96 2.22
C PRO A 158 18.91 -5.19 0.77
N GLU A 159 18.16 -5.95 -0.01
CA GLU A 159 18.47 -6.21 -1.43
C GLU A 159 18.27 -4.95 -2.28
N ILE A 160 17.16 -4.23 -2.09
CA ILE A 160 16.90 -2.98 -2.79
C ILE A 160 17.94 -1.91 -2.42
N LEU A 161 18.32 -1.80 -1.14
CA LEU A 161 19.39 -0.89 -0.71
C LEU A 161 20.70 -1.16 -1.45
N LYS A 162 21.09 -2.43 -1.54
CA LYS A 162 22.27 -2.86 -2.30
C LYS A 162 22.15 -2.52 -3.79
N LEU A 163 20.97 -2.72 -4.39
CA LEU A 163 20.74 -2.37 -5.79
C LEU A 163 20.83 -0.86 -6.04
N VAL A 164 20.32 -0.04 -5.12
CA VAL A 164 20.44 1.42 -5.17
C VAL A 164 21.92 1.84 -5.14
N ASP A 165 22.74 1.24 -4.27
CA ASP A 165 24.16 1.57 -4.19
C ASP A 165 24.95 1.16 -5.45
N GLN A 166 24.52 0.07 -6.10
CA GLN A 166 25.24 -0.52 -7.24
C GLN A 166 24.78 -0.01 -8.61
N ASN A 167 23.61 0.63 -8.71
CA ASN A 167 22.99 0.98 -9.98
C ASN A 167 22.57 2.44 -10.04
N GLU A 168 23.20 3.21 -10.93
CA GLU A 168 22.94 4.64 -11.09
C GLU A 168 21.51 4.94 -11.56
N ASP A 169 20.88 4.08 -12.37
CA ASP A 169 19.50 4.30 -12.81
C ASP A 169 18.49 4.18 -11.66
N LEU A 170 18.68 3.24 -10.72
CA LEU A 170 17.82 3.13 -9.54
C LEU A 170 18.13 4.23 -8.51
N LYS A 171 19.40 4.55 -8.29
CA LYS A 171 19.86 5.63 -7.41
C LYS A 171 19.31 7.00 -7.80
N ASN A 172 19.21 7.27 -9.11
CA ASN A 172 18.62 8.50 -9.62
C ASN A 172 17.08 8.50 -9.60
N ASN A 173 16.44 7.39 -9.21
CA ASN A 173 14.99 7.22 -9.14
C ASN A 173 14.54 6.60 -7.80
N LEU A 174 14.90 7.24 -6.68
CA LEU A 174 14.59 6.73 -5.35
C LEU A 174 13.10 6.52 -5.05
N SER A 175 12.20 7.21 -5.75
CA SER A 175 10.75 6.91 -5.65
C SER A 175 10.41 5.51 -6.17
N ALA A 176 11.07 5.04 -7.22
CA ALA A 176 10.91 3.67 -7.71
C ALA A 176 11.49 2.67 -6.70
N ALA A 177 12.68 2.94 -6.15
CA ALA A 177 13.28 2.12 -5.10
C ALA A 177 12.36 2.00 -3.86
N ALA A 178 11.77 3.11 -3.43
CA ALA A 178 10.79 3.12 -2.34
C ALA A 178 9.56 2.25 -2.66
N HIS A 179 9.03 2.35 -3.89
CA HIS A 179 7.90 1.54 -4.33
C HIS A 179 8.22 0.03 -4.34
N LEU A 180 9.42 -0.36 -4.76
CA LEU A 180 9.86 -1.76 -4.72
C LEU A 180 9.87 -2.31 -3.29
N ILE A 181 10.38 -1.53 -2.33
CA ILE A 181 10.37 -1.89 -0.91
C ILE A 181 8.93 -1.99 -0.38
N HIS A 182 8.07 -1.02 -0.70
CA HIS A 182 6.69 -1.02 -0.23
C HIS A 182 5.88 -2.21 -0.78
N GLY A 183 6.12 -2.60 -2.03
CA GLY A 183 5.48 -3.73 -2.70
C GLY A 183 6.02 -5.10 -2.30
N SER A 184 7.11 -5.15 -1.53
CA SER A 184 7.74 -6.38 -1.06
C SER A 184 7.01 -6.99 0.13
N SER A 185 6.97 -8.32 0.20
CA SER A 185 6.53 -9.03 1.39
C SER A 185 7.62 -9.12 2.47
N GLU A 186 8.84 -8.67 2.19
CA GLU A 186 10.02 -8.86 3.06
C GLU A 186 10.23 -10.34 3.43
N ASN A 187 9.91 -11.26 2.50
CA ASN A 187 9.91 -12.71 2.71
C ASN A 187 9.00 -13.21 3.85
N ARG A 188 8.06 -12.39 4.31
CA ARG A 188 7.16 -12.75 5.41
C ARG A 188 5.95 -13.54 4.92
N PHE A 189 5.45 -13.28 3.73
CA PHE A 189 4.28 -13.95 3.16
C PHE A 189 4.43 -14.06 1.63
N THR A 190 3.62 -14.90 1.01
CA THR A 190 3.58 -15.01 -0.46
C THR A 190 2.60 -14.01 -1.05
N ILE A 191 2.92 -13.49 -2.23
CA ILE A 191 2.04 -12.59 -2.99
C ILE A 191 1.79 -13.25 -4.35
N THR A 192 0.52 -13.56 -4.62
CA THR A 192 0.06 -14.15 -5.87
C THR A 192 -0.78 -13.13 -6.62
N TYR A 193 -0.27 -12.63 -7.74
CA TYR A 193 -1.01 -11.75 -8.63
C TYR A 193 -1.80 -12.57 -9.66
N CYS A 194 -3.07 -12.19 -9.82
CA CYS A 194 -3.97 -12.73 -10.83
C CYS A 194 -4.30 -11.61 -11.83
N PRO A 195 -3.42 -11.33 -12.80
CA PRO A 195 -3.59 -10.19 -13.71
C PRO A 195 -4.59 -10.48 -14.84
N GLY A 196 -5.25 -9.44 -15.33
CA GLY A 196 -6.09 -9.51 -16.53
C GLY A 196 -5.34 -9.39 -17.86
N TYR A 197 -4.23 -8.64 -17.90
CA TYR A 197 -3.52 -8.34 -19.16
C TYR A 197 -2.02 -8.64 -19.16
N ILE A 198 -1.39 -8.72 -17.98
CA ILE A 198 0.04 -9.02 -17.82
C ILE A 198 0.26 -10.54 -17.87
N THR A 199 1.30 -10.99 -18.56
CA THR A 199 1.58 -12.44 -18.68
C THR A 199 2.17 -13.01 -17.39
N LYS A 200 2.17 -14.36 -17.30
CA LYS A 200 2.81 -15.09 -16.21
C LYS A 200 4.28 -14.72 -16.07
N GLU A 201 5.02 -14.72 -17.18
CA GLU A 201 6.46 -14.45 -17.21
C GLU A 201 6.76 -13.03 -16.71
N GLU A 202 5.92 -12.06 -17.07
CA GLU A 202 6.06 -10.69 -16.60
C GLU A 202 5.83 -10.57 -15.08
N ILE A 203 4.78 -11.21 -14.53
CA ILE A 203 4.54 -11.23 -13.07
C ILE A 203 5.70 -11.91 -12.32
N GLU A 204 6.14 -13.07 -12.80
CA GLU A 204 7.21 -13.83 -12.16
C GLU A 204 8.56 -13.09 -12.25
N SER A 205 8.80 -12.35 -13.34
CA SER A 205 10.02 -11.54 -13.51
C SER A 205 10.18 -10.42 -12.48
N VAL A 206 9.10 -10.03 -11.80
CA VAL A 206 9.14 -9.03 -10.71
C VAL A 206 9.03 -9.66 -9.32
N ASN A 207 9.26 -10.97 -9.20
CA ASN A 207 9.27 -11.72 -7.94
C ASN A 207 7.90 -11.89 -7.27
N PHE A 208 6.82 -11.88 -8.03
CA PHE A 208 5.50 -12.30 -7.55
C PHE A 208 5.14 -13.69 -8.08
N ASN A 209 4.27 -14.40 -7.36
CA ASN A 209 3.65 -15.61 -7.88
C ASN A 209 2.53 -15.21 -8.86
N TYR A 210 2.28 -16.07 -9.84
CA TYR A 210 1.19 -15.92 -10.80
C TYR A 210 0.10 -16.96 -10.58
N ALA A 211 -1.16 -16.56 -10.72
CA ALA A 211 -2.28 -17.46 -10.91
C ALA A 211 -3.24 -16.92 -12.00
N SER A 212 -3.99 -17.82 -12.63
CA SER A 212 -4.98 -17.44 -13.64
C SER A 212 -6.13 -16.66 -13.00
N LEU A 213 -6.41 -15.46 -13.52
CA LEU A 213 -7.52 -14.64 -13.03
C LEU A 213 -8.87 -15.35 -13.15
N ASP A 214 -9.14 -15.97 -14.29
CA ASP A 214 -10.42 -16.65 -14.54
C ASP A 214 -10.64 -17.84 -13.61
N GLU A 215 -9.58 -18.56 -13.24
CA GLU A 215 -9.65 -19.66 -12.29
C GLU A 215 -9.86 -19.13 -10.87
N MET A 216 -9.08 -18.13 -10.47
CA MET A 216 -9.16 -17.56 -9.13
C MET A 216 -10.48 -16.82 -8.88
N MET A 217 -11.08 -16.19 -9.89
CA MET A 217 -12.39 -15.53 -9.77
C MET A 217 -13.56 -16.53 -9.67
N LYS A 218 -13.40 -17.79 -10.11
CA LYS A 218 -14.42 -18.83 -9.88
C LYS A 218 -14.46 -19.21 -8.40
N ASN A 219 -13.29 -19.31 -7.77
CA ASN A 219 -13.17 -19.64 -6.35
C ASN A 219 -13.50 -18.42 -5.48
N TYR A 220 -12.93 -17.26 -5.81
CA TYR A 220 -13.02 -16.04 -5.03
C TYR A 220 -13.81 -14.95 -5.77
N ASN A 221 -15.10 -15.19 -5.99
CA ASN A 221 -15.97 -14.28 -6.75
C ASN A 221 -16.24 -12.96 -5.98
N PRO A 222 -15.75 -11.79 -6.46
CA PRO A 222 -15.93 -10.49 -5.81
C PRO A 222 -17.38 -10.05 -5.58
N GLU A 223 -18.30 -10.52 -6.41
CA GLU A 223 -19.73 -10.18 -6.32
C GLU A 223 -20.46 -10.94 -5.20
N LYS A 224 -19.87 -12.05 -4.74
CA LYS A 224 -20.44 -12.91 -3.70
C LYS A 224 -19.77 -12.74 -2.34
N LEU A 225 -18.48 -12.43 -2.35
CA LEU A 225 -17.69 -12.25 -1.13
C LEU A 225 -18.08 -10.95 -0.43
N LYS A 226 -18.00 -10.95 0.90
CA LYS A 226 -18.20 -9.76 1.74
C LYS A 226 -16.88 -9.36 2.37
N ASP A 227 -16.63 -8.05 2.52
CA ASP A 227 -15.43 -7.56 3.22
C ASP A 227 -15.32 -8.25 4.60
N GLY A 228 -14.13 -8.76 4.93
CA GLY A 228 -13.88 -9.50 6.16
C GLY A 228 -13.75 -11.01 5.98
N ILE A 229 -14.03 -11.78 7.04
CA ILE A 229 -13.88 -13.24 7.06
C ILE A 229 -14.98 -13.90 6.22
N ASN A 230 -14.58 -14.80 5.32
CA ASN A 230 -15.46 -15.67 4.55
C ASN A 230 -15.00 -17.12 4.73
N ILE A 231 -15.97 -18.04 4.81
CA ILE A 231 -15.72 -19.49 4.77
C ILE A 231 -16.14 -19.99 3.40
N MET A 232 -15.18 -20.54 2.66
CA MET A 232 -15.37 -21.05 1.31
C MET A 232 -16.10 -22.40 1.34
N PRO A 233 -16.69 -22.87 0.22
CA PRO A 233 -17.45 -24.12 0.19
C PRO A 233 -16.67 -25.38 0.61
N ASP A 234 -15.35 -25.36 0.49
CA ASP A 234 -14.43 -26.43 0.90
C ASP A 234 -13.97 -26.32 2.37
N GLY A 235 -14.42 -25.29 3.09
CA GLY A 235 -14.04 -25.01 4.48
C GLY A 235 -12.81 -24.11 4.63
N GLU A 236 -12.21 -23.64 3.53
CA GLU A 236 -11.12 -22.66 3.60
C GLU A 236 -11.61 -21.33 4.22
N GLU A 237 -10.86 -20.79 5.17
CA GLU A 237 -11.11 -19.45 5.73
C GLU A 237 -10.23 -18.42 5.00
N ILE A 238 -10.86 -17.36 4.47
CA ILE A 238 -10.17 -16.22 3.85
C ILE A 238 -10.63 -14.90 4.43
N PHE A 239 -9.77 -13.88 4.35
CA PHE A 239 -10.15 -12.50 4.58
C PHE A 239 -10.23 -11.74 3.26
N TYR A 240 -11.42 -11.25 2.90
CA TYR A 240 -11.65 -10.57 1.64
C TYR A 240 -11.62 -9.04 1.80
N ILE A 241 -11.01 -8.36 0.83
CA ILE A 241 -10.94 -6.90 0.73
C ILE A 241 -11.36 -6.48 -0.67
N SER A 242 -12.52 -5.82 -0.78
CA SER A 242 -13.08 -5.32 -2.03
C SER A 242 -12.43 -4.04 -2.55
N ASN A 243 -11.84 -3.22 -1.66
CA ASN A 243 -11.14 -2.01 -2.05
C ASN A 243 -10.00 -1.68 -1.06
N PRO A 244 -8.72 -1.87 -1.45
CA PRO A 244 -7.59 -1.60 -0.57
C PRO A 244 -7.29 -0.12 -0.38
N ALA A 245 -7.84 0.81 -1.18
CA ALA A 245 -7.52 2.23 -1.08
C ALA A 245 -8.09 2.92 0.18
N LEU A 246 -9.15 2.36 0.77
CA LEU A 246 -9.95 3.00 1.82
C LEU A 246 -9.53 2.63 3.25
N GLY A 247 -8.77 1.55 3.41
CA GLY A 247 -8.49 0.96 4.72
C GLY A 247 -7.00 0.74 4.98
N LEU A 248 -6.70 0.42 6.24
CA LEU A 248 -5.43 -0.11 6.69
C LEU A 248 -5.72 -1.24 7.69
N TRP A 249 -5.12 -2.41 7.50
CA TRP A 249 -5.38 -3.59 8.30
C TRP A 249 -4.13 -3.97 9.11
N SER A 250 -4.30 -4.19 10.40
CA SER A 250 -3.28 -4.73 11.29
C SER A 250 -3.91 -5.63 12.34
N PHE A 251 -3.15 -6.55 12.94
CA PHE A 251 -3.52 -7.11 14.23
C PHE A 251 -2.81 -6.37 15.37
N LYS A 252 -3.37 -6.49 16.58
CA LYS A 252 -3.00 -5.69 17.76
C LYS A 252 -1.50 -5.72 18.06
N GLU A 253 -0.91 -6.90 18.19
CA GLU A 253 0.49 -7.03 18.64
C GLU A 253 1.51 -6.43 17.65
N ARG A 254 1.17 -6.36 16.35
CA ARG A 254 2.07 -5.76 15.35
C ARG A 254 1.98 -4.23 15.28
N PHE A 255 0.90 -3.64 15.77
CA PHE A 255 0.72 -2.19 15.75
C PHE A 255 1.31 -1.49 16.99
N ILE A 256 1.47 -2.24 18.09
CA ILE A 256 2.07 -1.77 19.35
C ILE A 256 3.55 -1.40 19.17
#